data_AF-A0A2D8KY04-F1
#
_entry.id   AF-A0A2D8KY04-F1
#
_cell.length_a   1.000
_cell.length_b   1.000
_cell.length_c   1.000
_cell.angle_alpha   90.00
_cell.angle_beta   90.00
_cell.angle_gamma   90.00
#
_symmetry.space_group_name_H-M   'P 1'
#
loop_
_entity.id
_entity.type
_entity.pdbx_description
1 polymer ?
#
loop_
_entity_poly.entity_id
_entity_poly.type
_entity_poly.pdbx_seq_one_letter_code
_entity_poly.pdbx_strand_id
1 'polypeptide(L)'
;MIFRLTRDPSMRWLVPCACLLLGACTTGALNEVSVRTDSESVEWVSKAKPLSADGLSNELVYAFLLGDAAARRDSAVTGARSMAQAARLSRDRQVILRAFSLSMRAKEGALALEMAQLLQTLEPDTMQARTLIAQALISLDRPDEVFDSLLALVQAPQPGPAGAFQHIAEVLVRQQSSDHWLSVLERLLAKYSDLPEAHLAVARVAHRAGNLPQALSRIESALDLRPDFSEAAQAMLGLLREQNKLEQLRVFAEDFLQQHPDRGVVRLLYARVLVQLEDSERAFYHFNQLVLREPSNPDGLYAAGLLSLDNSDYVTGENLLVRHLKLRPGHDQTRLFLARLERERGRFDAARAWLRQVTDPEHYLQAQLRIAYVFAAEARFDEAAAHLAEIVPDSVEDQVRIYLAHEELLRDAGRLEDAYALLNAALADLPDDAELLYARGLITAQMDILDVHERDMRRLIELKPDHAHAYNALGYTLADRTTRYEEARVLIEKALALKPDDPFILDSMGWVHYRLGNRDQARDYLQQAIDLRLDPEIAAHLGEVLWMMDRHEEARSVWERGESIDTKNKTLRETLRKFVK
;
A
#
# COMPACT_ATOMS: atom_id res chain seq x y z
N MET A 1 -2.15 42.19 -0.58
CA MET A 1 -1.69 41.49 0.63
C MET A 1 -2.75 40.46 0.99
N ILE A 2 -2.61 39.25 0.44
CA ILE A 2 -3.14 37.92 0.85
C ILE A 2 -2.48 36.94 -0.15
N PHE A 3 -1.95 35.84 0.37
CA PHE A 3 -0.86 35.04 -0.20
C PHE A 3 -1.25 34.15 -1.39
N ARG A 4 -0.28 33.97 -2.29
CA ARG A 4 -0.24 33.06 -3.44
C ARG A 4 -0.25 31.59 -2.97
N LEU A 5 -1.20 30.81 -3.49
CA LEU A 5 -1.08 29.37 -3.69
C LEU A 5 -1.22 29.13 -5.20
N THR A 6 -0.12 29.24 -5.92
CA THR A 6 0.00 28.74 -7.29
C THR A 6 0.01 27.21 -7.22
N ARG A 7 -1.17 26.59 -7.34
CA ARG A 7 -1.27 25.17 -7.71
C ARG A 7 -0.93 25.10 -9.20
N ASP A 8 0.28 24.66 -9.46
CA ASP A 8 0.79 24.24 -10.75
C ASP A 8 -0.17 23.20 -11.38
N PRO A 9 -0.64 23.38 -12.63
CA PRO A 9 -1.55 22.43 -13.28
C PRO A 9 -0.88 21.13 -13.75
N SER A 10 0.44 20.95 -13.58
CA SER A 10 1.21 19.72 -13.84
C SER A 10 0.93 18.55 -12.87
N MET A 11 -0.23 18.56 -12.20
CA MET A 11 -0.52 17.68 -11.05
C MET A 11 -1.84 16.93 -11.20
N ARG A 12 -2.11 16.44 -12.42
CA ARG A 12 -3.37 15.77 -12.76
C ARG A 12 -3.25 14.33 -13.27
N TRP A 13 -2.24 13.56 -12.87
CA TRP A 13 -2.39 12.10 -12.78
C TRP A 13 -1.63 11.57 -11.55
N LEU A 14 -2.29 10.66 -10.83
CA LEU A 14 -1.92 10.08 -9.52
C LEU A 14 -2.02 11.01 -8.31
N VAL A 15 -3.26 11.40 -7.99
CA VAL A 15 -3.68 11.42 -6.57
C VAL A 15 -4.08 9.99 -6.23
N PRO A 16 -3.25 9.17 -5.56
CA PRO A 16 -3.83 8.25 -4.62
C PRO A 16 -4.32 9.14 -3.47
N CYS A 17 -5.62 9.10 -3.18
CA CYS A 17 -6.09 9.41 -1.84
C CYS A 17 -5.12 8.72 -0.88
N ALA A 18 -4.48 9.50 0.00
CA ALA A 18 -3.72 8.96 1.11
C ALA A 18 -4.71 8.35 2.11
N CYS A 19 -5.36 7.26 1.72
CA CYS A 19 -5.80 6.27 2.68
C CYS A 19 -4.52 5.73 3.29
N LEU A 20 -4.26 6.15 4.52
CA LEU A 20 -3.25 5.57 5.38
C LEU A 20 -3.66 4.14 5.75
N LEU A 21 -3.48 3.23 4.80
CA LEU A 21 -3.45 1.81 5.05
C LEU A 21 -2.11 1.49 5.73
N LEU A 22 -2.01 1.83 7.01
CA LEU A 22 -1.16 1.10 7.95
C LEU A 22 -1.84 -0.25 8.26
N GLY A 23 -1.91 -1.08 7.22
CA GLY A 23 -2.20 -2.50 7.30
C GLY A 23 -0.90 -3.26 7.48
N ALA A 24 -0.31 -3.21 8.68
CA ALA A 24 0.62 -4.26 9.09
C ALA A 24 -0.22 -5.49 9.47
N CYS A 25 -0.68 -6.24 8.47
CA CYS A 25 -1.03 -7.65 8.67
C CYS A 25 0.29 -8.42 8.72
N THR A 26 0.59 -8.99 9.88
CA THR A 26 1.67 -9.97 10.02
C THR A 26 1.24 -11.30 9.40
N THR A 27 1.46 -11.45 8.10
CA THR A 27 1.65 -12.77 7.48
C THR A 27 3.03 -12.76 6.84
N GLY A 28 3.99 -13.40 7.50
CA GLY A 28 5.31 -13.64 6.93
C GLY A 28 5.19 -14.53 5.70
N ALA A 29 5.39 -13.94 4.52
CA ALA A 29 5.79 -14.64 3.31
C ALA A 29 7.26 -14.27 3.06
N LEU A 30 8.07 -15.31 2.92
CA LEU A 30 9.51 -15.27 2.71
C LEU A 30 9.80 -14.75 1.30
N ASN A 31 10.73 -13.79 1.18
CA ASN A 31 11.32 -13.44 -0.11
C ASN A 31 12.01 -14.68 -0.71
N GLU A 32 11.62 -15.02 -1.93
CA GLU A 32 12.44 -15.82 -2.84
C GLU A 32 13.67 -15.00 -3.22
N VAL A 33 14.84 -15.47 -2.84
CA VAL A 33 16.12 -15.01 -3.39
C VAL A 33 16.31 -15.73 -4.72
N SER A 34 16.19 -15.02 -5.83
CA SER A 34 16.65 -15.49 -7.14
C SER A 34 18.18 -15.45 -7.18
N VAL A 35 18.80 -16.60 -6.94
CA VAL A 35 20.24 -16.78 -7.11
C VAL A 35 20.52 -17.01 -8.60
N ARG A 36 21.17 -16.03 -9.24
CA ARG A 36 21.93 -16.25 -10.48
C ARG A 36 22.94 -17.37 -10.24
N THR A 37 22.88 -18.38 -11.09
CA THR A 37 23.84 -19.47 -11.17
C THR A 37 25.18 -18.95 -11.68
N ASP A 38 26.05 -18.52 -10.77
CA ASP A 38 27.49 -18.49 -11.04
C ASP A 38 28.13 -19.63 -10.23
N SER A 39 28.75 -20.52 -10.98
CA SER A 39 29.39 -21.74 -10.52
C SER A 39 30.69 -21.43 -9.80
N GLU A 40 30.67 -21.28 -8.48
CA GLU A 40 31.87 -21.47 -7.68
C GLU A 40 31.57 -22.38 -6.48
N SER A 41 32.22 -23.54 -6.51
CA SER A 41 32.18 -24.59 -5.51
C SER A 41 32.73 -24.09 -4.18
N VAL A 42 31.85 -23.78 -3.22
CA VAL A 42 32.23 -23.55 -1.83
C VAL A 42 32.01 -24.86 -1.05
N GLU A 43 33.11 -25.54 -0.74
CA GLU A 43 33.16 -26.70 0.15
C GLU A 43 32.59 -26.34 1.53
N TRP A 44 31.43 -26.89 1.85
CA TRP A 44 30.94 -26.94 3.22
C TRP A 44 31.72 -28.02 3.98
N VAL A 45 32.78 -27.60 4.69
CA VAL A 45 33.35 -28.41 5.76
C VAL A 45 32.30 -28.50 6.88
N SER A 46 31.51 -29.58 6.83
CA SER A 46 30.56 -29.93 7.87
C SER A 46 31.32 -30.28 9.16
N LYS A 47 31.17 -29.48 10.20
CA LYS A 47 31.36 -29.94 11.59
C LYS A 47 30.11 -30.65 12.12
N ALA A 48 29.37 -31.35 11.26
CA ALA A 48 28.44 -32.38 11.70
C ALA A 48 29.28 -33.63 11.98
N LYS A 49 29.13 -34.21 13.18
CA LYS A 49 29.61 -35.57 13.42
C LYS A 49 29.01 -36.46 12.31
N PRO A 50 29.82 -37.24 11.58
CA PRO A 50 29.27 -38.18 10.62
C PRO A 50 28.34 -39.13 11.37
N LEU A 51 27.14 -39.34 10.84
CA LEU A 51 26.34 -40.52 11.20
C LEU A 51 27.22 -41.72 10.84
N SER A 52 27.80 -42.38 11.85
CA SER A 52 28.67 -43.54 11.61
C SER A 52 27.86 -44.63 10.91
N ALA A 53 28.40 -45.20 9.84
CA ALA A 53 27.78 -46.29 9.08
C ALA A 53 27.49 -47.54 9.93
N ASP A 54 28.05 -47.65 11.14
CA ASP A 54 27.84 -48.74 12.10
C ASP A 54 26.44 -48.77 12.78
N GLY A 55 25.49 -47.93 12.35
CA GLY A 55 24.15 -47.81 12.98
C GLY A 55 22.93 -47.82 12.04
N LEU A 56 23.12 -47.97 10.72
CA LEU A 56 22.01 -47.95 9.76
C LEU A 56 21.52 -49.38 9.47
N SER A 57 20.47 -49.82 10.17
CA SER A 57 19.80 -51.08 9.83
C SER A 57 19.05 -50.93 8.50
N ASN A 58 18.96 -52.02 7.72
CA ASN A 58 18.13 -52.08 6.52
C ASN A 58 16.68 -51.66 6.81
N GLU A 59 16.20 -51.97 8.02
CA GLU A 59 14.87 -51.60 8.51
C GLU A 59 14.72 -50.08 8.68
N LEU A 60 15.72 -49.39 9.26
CA LEU A 60 15.71 -47.94 9.43
C LEU A 60 15.71 -47.23 8.06
N VAL A 61 16.59 -47.66 7.14
CA VAL A 61 16.68 -47.09 5.79
C VAL A 61 15.36 -47.29 5.04
N TYR A 62 14.79 -48.49 5.09
CA TYR A 62 13.51 -48.79 4.47
C TYR A 62 12.38 -47.95 5.06
N ALA A 63 12.25 -47.88 6.39
CA ALA A 63 11.20 -47.12 7.06
C ALA A 63 11.28 -45.61 6.75
N PHE A 64 12.49 -45.06 6.71
CA PHE A 64 12.70 -43.65 6.38
C PHE A 64 12.31 -43.34 4.93
N LEU A 65 12.81 -44.13 3.97
CA LEU A 65 12.53 -43.93 2.54
C LEU A 65 11.05 -44.14 2.23
N LEU A 66 10.41 -45.17 2.81
CA LEU A 66 8.98 -45.41 2.66
C LEU A 66 8.18 -44.25 3.27
N GLY A 67 8.57 -43.76 4.45
CA GLY A 67 7.94 -42.62 5.10
C GLY A 67 7.98 -41.35 4.25
N ASP A 68 9.14 -41.01 3.69
CA ASP A 68 9.28 -39.82 2.85
C ASP A 68 8.58 -39.97 1.50
N ALA A 69 8.69 -41.13 0.84
CA ALA A 69 8.03 -41.39 -0.44
C ALA A 69 6.51 -41.40 -0.32
N ALA A 70 5.96 -42.05 0.72
CA ALA A 70 4.53 -42.11 0.99
C ALA A 70 3.96 -40.73 1.34
N ALA A 71 4.71 -39.92 2.10
CA ALA A 71 4.32 -38.55 2.44
C ALA A 71 4.22 -37.62 1.23
N ARG A 72 5.04 -37.83 0.19
CA ARG A 72 5.00 -37.05 -1.06
C ARG A 72 3.88 -37.50 -2.02
N ARG A 73 3.40 -38.74 -1.89
CA ARG A 73 2.39 -39.36 -2.75
C ARG A 73 0.99 -39.38 -2.12
N ASP A 74 0.74 -38.46 -1.20
CA ASP A 74 -0.55 -38.28 -0.50
C ASP A 74 -1.04 -39.49 0.32
N SER A 75 -0.14 -40.44 0.63
CA SER A 75 -0.44 -41.54 1.56
C SER A 75 -0.04 -41.12 2.98
N ALA A 76 -0.78 -40.16 3.54
CA ALA A 76 -0.43 -39.47 4.78
C ALA A 76 -0.24 -40.44 5.98
N VAL A 77 -1.15 -41.40 6.16
CA VAL A 77 -1.10 -42.37 7.27
C VAL A 77 0.12 -43.30 7.14
N THR A 78 0.35 -43.84 5.95
CA THR A 78 1.51 -44.72 5.67
C THR A 78 2.82 -43.96 5.86
N GLY A 79 2.88 -42.72 5.37
CA GLY A 79 4.02 -41.83 5.56
C GLY A 79 4.31 -41.56 7.03
N ALA A 80 3.28 -41.22 7.82
CA ALA A 80 3.40 -40.97 9.24
C ALA A 80 3.89 -42.20 10.02
N ARG A 81 3.25 -43.36 9.83
CA ARG A 81 3.61 -44.61 10.54
C ARG A 81 5.01 -45.09 10.20
N SER A 82 5.40 -45.03 8.93
CA SER A 82 6.74 -45.46 8.49
C SER A 82 7.83 -44.50 9.00
N MET A 83 7.58 -43.19 8.97
CA MET A 83 8.51 -42.22 9.55
C MET A 83 8.59 -42.34 11.08
N ALA A 84 7.49 -42.64 11.77
CA ALA A 84 7.51 -42.92 13.21
C ALA A 84 8.32 -44.19 13.55
N GLN A 85 8.26 -45.23 12.72
CA GLN A 85 9.14 -46.39 12.88
C GLN A 85 10.61 -46.01 12.69
N ALA A 86 10.94 -45.20 11.67
CA ALA A 86 12.29 -44.66 11.50
C ALA A 86 12.75 -43.82 12.70
N ALA A 87 11.85 -43.02 13.28
CA ALA A 87 12.13 -42.22 14.48
C ALA A 87 12.44 -43.09 15.71
N ARG A 88 11.66 -44.17 15.94
CA ARG A 88 11.92 -45.12 17.04
C ARG A 88 13.26 -45.83 16.91
N LEU A 89 13.62 -46.23 15.69
CA LEU A 89 14.86 -46.95 15.39
C LEU A 89 16.10 -46.05 15.49
N SER A 90 16.02 -44.84 14.92
CA SER A 90 17.15 -43.90 14.91
C SER A 90 17.33 -43.17 16.23
N ARG A 91 16.23 -42.87 16.94
CA ARG A 91 16.19 -41.88 18.04
C ARG A 91 16.81 -40.54 17.66
N ASP A 92 16.81 -40.21 16.37
CA ASP A 92 17.35 -38.96 15.86
C ASP A 92 16.30 -37.83 15.99
N ARG A 93 16.74 -36.68 16.50
CA ARG A 93 15.88 -35.52 16.75
C ARG A 93 15.12 -35.09 15.50
N GLN A 94 15.79 -35.00 14.35
CA GLN A 94 15.18 -34.50 13.12
C GLN A 94 14.16 -35.50 12.57
N VAL A 95 14.48 -36.80 12.66
CA VAL A 95 13.55 -37.86 12.26
C VAL A 95 12.29 -37.87 13.15
N ILE A 96 12.45 -37.67 14.47
CA ILE A 96 11.31 -37.56 15.41
C ILE A 96 10.43 -36.35 15.09
N LEU A 97 11.03 -35.16 14.87
CA LEU A 97 10.27 -33.95 14.51
C LEU A 97 9.53 -34.12 13.18
N ARG A 98 10.16 -34.79 12.20
CA ARG A 98 9.53 -35.11 10.92
C ARG A 98 8.37 -36.10 11.09
N ALA A 99 8.54 -37.14 11.90
CA ALA A 99 7.49 -38.11 12.24
C ALA A 99 6.30 -37.45 12.93
N PHE A 100 6.56 -36.56 13.91
CA PHE A 100 5.52 -35.77 14.56
C PHE A 100 4.71 -34.95 13.56
N SER A 101 5.39 -34.17 12.70
CA SER A 101 4.74 -33.33 11.70
C SER A 101 3.88 -34.14 10.72
N LEU A 102 4.37 -35.29 10.27
CA LEU A 102 3.61 -36.21 9.41
C LEU A 102 2.39 -36.78 10.12
N SER A 103 2.53 -37.14 11.39
CA SER A 103 1.44 -37.69 12.22
C SER A 103 0.33 -36.66 12.42
N MET A 104 0.68 -35.40 12.73
CA MET A 104 -0.28 -34.30 12.84
C MET A 104 -1.03 -34.06 11.52
N ARG A 105 -0.34 -34.06 10.37
CA ARG A 105 -0.96 -33.93 9.05
C ARG A 105 -1.87 -35.10 8.69
N ALA A 106 -1.48 -36.32 9.07
CA ALA A 106 -2.26 -37.53 8.88
C ALA A 106 -3.44 -37.65 9.86
N LYS A 107 -3.62 -36.70 10.79
CA LYS A 107 -4.59 -36.75 11.90
C LYS A 107 -4.42 -37.97 12.81
N GLU A 108 -3.20 -38.49 12.89
CA GLU A 108 -2.81 -39.60 13.78
C GLU A 108 -2.31 -39.02 15.11
N GLY A 109 -3.21 -38.39 15.88
CA GLY A 109 -2.87 -37.66 17.11
C GLY A 109 -2.18 -38.51 18.18
N ALA A 110 -2.53 -39.80 18.29
CA ALA A 110 -1.89 -40.72 19.22
C ALA A 110 -0.43 -41.01 18.84
N LEU A 111 -0.16 -41.13 17.53
CA LEU A 111 1.20 -41.30 17.01
C LEU A 111 2.01 -40.01 17.16
N ALA A 112 1.39 -38.84 16.96
CA ALA A 112 2.03 -37.56 17.22
C ALA A 112 2.41 -37.41 18.71
N LEU A 113 1.52 -37.79 19.63
CA LEU A 113 1.79 -37.76 21.07
C LEU A 113 2.97 -38.67 21.42
N GLU A 114 3.00 -39.88 20.86
CA GLU A 114 4.12 -40.81 21.05
C GLU A 114 5.44 -40.21 20.58
N MET A 115 5.47 -39.57 19.40
CA MET A 115 6.69 -38.92 18.88
C MET A 115 7.13 -37.74 19.74
N ALA A 116 6.19 -36.96 20.26
CA ALA A 116 6.49 -35.84 21.17
C ALA A 116 7.04 -36.33 22.52
N GLN A 117 6.47 -37.42 23.07
CA GLN A 117 6.98 -38.07 24.27
C GLN A 117 8.37 -38.69 24.04
N LEU A 118 8.60 -39.32 22.88
CA LEU A 118 9.91 -39.82 22.51
C LEU A 118 10.94 -38.70 22.46
N LEU A 119 10.61 -37.54 21.87
CA LEU A 119 11.47 -36.36 21.91
C LEU A 119 11.75 -35.90 23.35
N GLN A 120 10.73 -35.89 24.21
CA GLN A 120 10.88 -35.53 25.63
C GLN A 120 11.84 -36.47 26.38
N THR A 121 11.87 -37.78 26.04
CA THR A 121 12.84 -38.70 26.67
C THR A 121 14.29 -38.38 26.30
N LEU A 122 14.52 -37.82 25.11
CA LEU A 122 15.85 -37.38 24.67
C LEU A 122 16.18 -35.99 25.22
N GLU A 123 15.16 -35.17 25.42
CA GLU A 123 15.27 -33.76 25.80
C GLU A 123 14.25 -33.39 26.90
N PRO A 124 14.46 -33.80 28.17
CA PRO A 124 13.46 -33.68 29.23
C PRO A 124 13.05 -32.24 29.61
N ASP A 125 13.93 -31.27 29.32
CA ASP A 125 13.79 -29.88 29.73
C ASP A 125 13.64 -28.89 28.56
N THR A 126 13.29 -29.38 27.35
CA THR A 126 13.06 -28.48 26.23
C THR A 126 11.60 -28.04 26.15
N MET A 127 11.40 -26.72 26.04
CA MET A 127 10.10 -26.11 25.80
C MET A 127 9.44 -26.72 24.56
N GLN A 128 10.23 -27.00 23.51
CA GLN A 128 9.75 -27.60 22.28
C GLN A 128 9.08 -28.95 22.52
N ALA A 129 9.68 -29.89 23.26
CA ALA A 129 9.10 -31.20 23.49
C ALA A 129 7.74 -31.10 24.21
N ARG A 130 7.66 -30.25 25.24
CA ARG A 130 6.43 -30.01 26.01
C ARG A 130 5.34 -29.35 25.16
N THR A 131 5.70 -28.42 24.28
CA THR A 131 4.78 -27.80 23.32
C THR A 131 4.20 -28.82 22.34
N LEU A 132 5.02 -29.73 21.81
CA LEU A 132 4.56 -30.77 20.89
C LEU A 132 3.60 -31.75 21.58
N ILE A 133 3.86 -32.08 22.86
CA ILE A 133 2.93 -32.88 23.67
C ILE A 133 1.58 -32.17 23.79
N ALA A 134 1.56 -30.89 24.18
CA ALA A 134 0.33 -30.11 24.28
C ALA A 134 -0.43 -30.06 22.94
N GLN A 135 0.26 -29.85 21.81
CA GLN A 135 -0.34 -29.85 20.48
C GLN A 135 -0.95 -31.20 20.10
N ALA A 136 -0.27 -32.31 20.41
CA ALA A 136 -0.81 -33.64 20.15
C ALA A 136 -2.03 -33.94 21.03
N LEU A 137 -2.01 -33.57 22.30
CA LEU A 137 -3.15 -33.72 23.21
C LEU A 137 -4.35 -32.86 22.79
N ILE A 138 -4.10 -31.64 22.30
CA ILE A 138 -5.12 -30.78 21.68
C ILE A 138 -5.73 -31.48 20.46
N SER A 139 -4.92 -32.09 19.59
CA SER A 139 -5.43 -32.82 18.42
C SER A 139 -6.28 -34.05 18.78
N LEU A 140 -6.08 -34.59 19.99
CA LEU A 140 -6.82 -35.71 20.54
C LEU A 140 -8.08 -35.29 21.32
N ASP A 141 -8.34 -33.99 21.46
CA ASP A 141 -9.48 -33.42 22.19
C ASP A 141 -9.57 -33.91 23.65
N ARG A 142 -8.43 -33.92 24.36
CA ARG A 142 -8.33 -34.42 25.75
C ARG A 142 -8.09 -33.26 26.75
N PRO A 143 -9.14 -32.57 27.23
CA PRO A 143 -8.99 -31.33 27.99
C PRO A 143 -8.23 -31.46 29.32
N ASP A 144 -8.39 -32.56 30.04
CA ASP A 144 -7.69 -32.76 31.32
C ASP A 144 -6.19 -33.06 31.12
N GLU A 145 -5.84 -33.89 30.13
CA GLU A 145 -4.42 -34.13 29.80
C GLU A 145 -3.76 -32.87 29.23
N VAL A 146 -4.50 -32.07 28.44
CA VAL A 146 -4.02 -30.75 28.00
C VAL A 146 -3.78 -29.85 29.20
N PHE A 147 -4.71 -29.77 30.16
CA PHE A 147 -4.52 -28.99 31.38
C PHE A 147 -3.22 -29.36 32.11
N ASP A 148 -2.98 -30.65 32.33
CA ASP A 148 -1.76 -31.12 33.00
C ASP A 148 -0.50 -30.79 32.19
N SER A 149 -0.57 -30.93 30.86
CA SER A 149 0.53 -30.55 29.97
C SER A 149 0.82 -29.04 30.01
N LEU A 150 -0.22 -28.20 30.04
CA LEU A 150 -0.05 -26.73 30.14
C LEU A 150 0.48 -26.33 31.51
N LEU A 151 0.02 -26.98 32.59
CA LEU A 151 0.56 -26.77 33.93
C LEU A 151 2.06 -27.12 33.99
N ALA A 152 2.46 -28.23 33.36
CA ALA A 152 3.86 -28.63 33.27
C ALA A 152 4.72 -27.67 32.42
N LEU A 153 4.13 -26.90 31.49
CA LEU A 153 4.79 -25.82 30.77
C LEU A 153 5.04 -24.61 31.69
N VAL A 154 4.05 -24.22 32.48
CA VAL A 154 4.16 -23.08 33.41
C VAL A 154 5.13 -23.38 34.56
N GLN A 155 5.20 -24.62 35.01
CA GLN A 155 6.11 -25.07 36.06
C GLN A 155 7.57 -25.28 35.58
N ALA A 156 7.82 -25.22 34.27
CA ALA A 156 9.16 -25.41 33.73
C ALA A 156 10.09 -24.22 34.12
N PRO A 157 11.37 -24.48 34.46
CA PRO A 157 12.30 -23.43 34.88
C PRO A 157 12.55 -22.34 33.83
N GLN A 158 12.47 -22.70 32.55
CA GLN A 158 12.62 -21.80 31.41
C GLN A 158 11.47 -22.08 30.44
N PRO A 159 10.74 -21.06 29.95
CA PRO A 159 10.95 -19.61 30.13
C PRO A 159 10.36 -19.02 31.44
N GLY A 160 9.94 -19.87 32.39
CA GLY A 160 9.22 -19.46 33.59
C GLY A 160 7.74 -19.15 33.32
N PRO A 161 6.94 -18.85 34.36
CA PRO A 161 5.49 -18.73 34.22
C PRO A 161 5.04 -17.68 33.20
N ALA A 162 5.62 -16.48 33.22
CA ALA A 162 5.29 -15.38 32.31
C ALA A 162 5.49 -15.77 30.83
N GLY A 163 6.68 -16.28 30.49
CA GLY A 163 6.98 -16.73 29.13
C GLY A 163 6.16 -17.96 28.72
N ALA A 164 5.83 -18.84 29.66
CA ALA A 164 4.99 -20.00 29.39
C ALA A 164 3.57 -19.58 29.00
N PHE A 165 2.94 -18.66 29.71
CA PHE A 165 1.60 -18.17 29.35
C PHE A 165 1.56 -17.49 27.99
N GLN A 166 2.59 -16.70 27.64
CA GLN A 166 2.72 -16.15 26.30
C GLN A 166 2.73 -17.26 25.24
N HIS A 167 3.56 -18.29 25.45
CA HIS A 167 3.67 -19.40 24.51
C HIS A 167 2.39 -20.24 24.42
N ILE A 168 1.72 -20.47 25.55
CA ILE A 168 0.44 -21.19 25.61
C ILE A 168 -0.62 -20.46 24.77
N ALA A 169 -0.71 -19.13 24.91
CA ALA A 169 -1.63 -18.34 24.09
C ALA A 169 -1.34 -18.49 22.59
N GLU A 170 -0.07 -18.44 22.18
CA GLU A 170 0.34 -18.62 20.77
C GLU A 170 -0.06 -20.00 20.22
N VAL A 171 0.03 -21.05 21.03
CA VAL A 171 -0.37 -22.42 20.64
C VAL A 171 -1.88 -22.54 20.51
N LEU A 172 -2.63 -21.97 21.46
CA LEU A 172 -4.10 -22.09 21.52
C LEU A 172 -4.81 -21.20 20.49
N VAL A 173 -4.33 -19.99 20.23
CA VAL A 173 -4.92 -19.06 19.24
C VAL A 173 -4.88 -19.62 17.81
N ARG A 174 -3.91 -20.50 17.51
CA ARG A 174 -3.80 -21.17 16.21
C ARG A 174 -4.81 -22.31 16.02
N GLN A 175 -5.53 -22.72 17.06
CA GLN A 175 -6.50 -23.81 17.00
C GLN A 175 -7.86 -23.33 16.49
N GLN A 176 -8.58 -24.19 15.75
CA GLN A 176 -9.91 -23.87 15.24
C GLN A 176 -10.97 -23.77 16.35
N SER A 177 -10.85 -24.57 17.42
CA SER A 177 -11.82 -24.65 18.53
C SER A 177 -11.39 -23.82 19.75
N SER A 178 -11.15 -22.51 19.57
CA SER A 178 -10.60 -21.65 20.65
C SER A 178 -11.50 -21.54 21.90
N ASP A 179 -12.83 -21.66 21.75
CA ASP A 179 -13.78 -21.66 22.89
C ASP A 179 -13.56 -22.83 23.84
N HIS A 180 -13.30 -24.02 23.30
CA HIS A 180 -13.11 -25.22 24.12
C HIS A 180 -11.85 -25.08 24.98
N TRP A 181 -10.75 -24.62 24.38
CA TRP A 181 -9.46 -24.47 25.05
C TRP A 181 -9.39 -23.26 25.98
N LEU A 182 -10.27 -22.28 25.78
CA LEU A 182 -10.43 -21.15 26.70
C LEU A 182 -10.78 -21.63 28.11
N SER A 183 -11.73 -22.57 28.24
CA SER A 183 -12.12 -23.13 29.54
C SER A 183 -10.96 -23.83 30.28
N VAL A 184 -10.10 -24.52 29.53
CA VAL A 184 -8.88 -25.17 30.05
C VAL A 184 -7.88 -24.12 30.53
N LEU A 185 -7.69 -23.04 29.75
CA LEU A 185 -6.81 -21.95 30.11
C LEU A 185 -7.33 -21.15 31.32
N GLU A 186 -8.65 -21.01 31.48
CA GLU A 186 -9.26 -20.38 32.67
C GLU A 186 -9.01 -21.18 33.95
N ARG A 187 -9.10 -22.52 33.89
CA ARG A 187 -8.71 -23.38 35.01
C ARG A 187 -7.25 -23.17 35.39
N LEU A 188 -6.38 -22.93 34.41
CA LEU A 188 -4.97 -22.65 34.64
C LEU A 188 -4.76 -21.27 35.23
N LEU A 189 -5.45 -20.24 34.71
CA LEU A 189 -5.45 -18.88 35.26
C LEU A 189 -5.86 -18.86 36.74
N ALA A 190 -6.81 -19.68 37.16
CA ALA A 190 -7.24 -19.75 38.56
C ALA A 190 -6.10 -20.09 39.55
N LYS A 191 -5.02 -20.73 39.08
CA LYS A 191 -3.81 -21.03 39.87
C LYS A 191 -2.74 -19.93 39.82
N TYR A 192 -2.86 -18.99 38.89
CA TYR A 192 -1.88 -17.94 38.57
C TYR A 192 -2.58 -16.59 38.35
N SER A 193 -3.59 -16.30 39.18
CA SER A 193 -4.47 -15.12 39.02
C SER A 193 -3.79 -13.80 39.36
N ASP A 194 -2.62 -13.85 39.98
CA ASP A 194 -1.74 -12.74 40.31
C ASP A 194 -0.75 -12.40 39.18
N LEU A 195 -0.69 -13.22 38.12
CA LEU A 195 0.24 -13.04 37.01
C LEU A 195 -0.43 -12.28 35.83
N PRO A 196 0.04 -11.09 35.44
CA PRO A 196 -0.57 -10.32 34.35
C PRO A 196 -0.47 -11.03 32.99
N GLU A 197 0.60 -11.78 32.73
CA GLU A 197 0.75 -12.57 31.50
C GLU A 197 -0.31 -13.68 31.38
N ALA A 198 -0.77 -14.24 32.49
CA ALA A 198 -1.82 -15.24 32.50
C ALA A 198 -3.17 -14.65 32.05
N HIS A 199 -3.51 -13.46 32.57
CA HIS A 199 -4.69 -12.73 32.14
C HIS A 199 -4.61 -12.32 30.66
N LEU A 200 -3.45 -11.82 30.20
CA LEU A 200 -3.25 -11.48 28.79
C LEU A 200 -3.35 -12.72 27.88
N ALA A 201 -2.85 -13.87 28.31
CA ALA A 201 -2.98 -15.13 27.58
C ALA A 201 -4.45 -15.54 27.40
N VAL A 202 -5.24 -15.49 28.50
CA VAL A 202 -6.69 -15.74 28.43
C VAL A 202 -7.37 -14.73 27.52
N ALA A 203 -7.02 -13.45 27.61
CA ALA A 203 -7.60 -12.42 26.75
C ALA A 203 -7.39 -12.69 25.26
N ARG A 204 -6.19 -13.10 24.86
CA ARG A 204 -5.87 -13.44 23.45
C ARG A 204 -6.67 -14.64 22.95
N VAL A 205 -6.79 -15.68 23.77
CA VAL A 205 -7.59 -16.86 23.42
C VAL A 205 -9.08 -16.52 23.38
N ALA A 206 -9.59 -15.73 24.32
CA ALA A 206 -10.97 -15.25 24.35
C ALA A 206 -11.31 -14.39 23.13
N HIS A 207 -10.40 -13.50 22.71
CA HIS A 207 -10.55 -12.71 21.49
C HIS A 207 -10.64 -13.60 20.26
N ARG A 208 -9.76 -14.61 20.15
CA ARG A 208 -9.79 -15.57 19.03
C ARG A 208 -11.07 -16.40 18.98
N ALA A 209 -11.62 -16.71 20.15
CA ALA A 209 -12.92 -17.33 20.38
C ALA A 209 -14.12 -16.42 20.03
N GLY A 210 -13.90 -15.12 19.78
CA GLY A 210 -14.97 -14.15 19.55
C GLY A 210 -15.63 -13.63 20.83
N ASN A 211 -15.14 -14.02 22.01
CA ASN A 211 -15.62 -13.52 23.30
C ASN A 211 -14.95 -12.19 23.66
N LEU A 212 -15.34 -11.14 22.95
CA LEU A 212 -14.81 -9.77 23.13
C LEU A 212 -14.99 -9.20 24.55
N PRO A 213 -16.16 -9.34 25.23
CA PRO A 213 -16.33 -8.81 26.58
C PRO A 213 -15.33 -9.42 27.57
N GLN A 214 -15.10 -10.73 27.47
CA GLN A 214 -14.12 -11.40 28.31
C GLN A 214 -12.69 -10.99 27.97
N ALA A 215 -12.36 -10.87 26.68
CA ALA A 215 -11.03 -10.42 26.27
C ALA A 215 -10.69 -9.04 26.86
N LEU A 216 -11.62 -8.08 26.79
CA LEU A 216 -11.45 -6.75 27.37
C LEU A 216 -11.26 -6.81 28.90
N SER A 217 -12.16 -7.49 29.61
CA SER A 217 -12.09 -7.61 31.07
C SER A 217 -10.78 -8.26 31.56
N ARG A 218 -10.24 -9.22 30.79
CA ARG A 218 -8.96 -9.86 31.10
C ARG A 218 -7.76 -8.96 30.81
N ILE A 219 -7.82 -8.12 29.77
CA ILE A 219 -6.77 -7.11 29.55
C ILE A 219 -6.78 -6.07 30.67
N GLU A 220 -7.97 -5.62 31.11
CA GLU A 220 -8.11 -4.72 32.26
C GLU A 220 -7.48 -5.35 33.52
N SER A 221 -7.80 -6.62 33.81
CA SER A 221 -7.19 -7.34 34.94
C SER A 221 -5.66 -7.43 34.85
N ALA A 222 -5.12 -7.60 33.64
CA ALA A 222 -3.67 -7.62 33.42
C ALA A 222 -3.01 -6.24 33.66
N LEU A 223 -3.71 -5.15 33.29
CA LEU A 223 -3.26 -3.77 33.52
C LEU A 223 -3.43 -3.35 34.98
N ASP A 224 -4.44 -3.83 35.69
CA ASP A 224 -4.59 -3.60 37.13
C ASP A 224 -3.43 -4.21 37.93
N LEU A 225 -2.96 -5.40 37.53
CA LEU A 225 -1.81 -6.08 38.14
C LEU A 225 -0.47 -5.42 37.75
N ARG A 226 -0.36 -4.96 36.51
CA ARG A 226 0.83 -4.27 36.00
C ARG A 226 0.42 -3.08 35.11
N PRO A 227 0.29 -1.87 35.69
CA PRO A 227 -0.19 -0.70 34.95
C PRO A 227 0.64 -0.31 33.74
N ASP A 228 1.94 -0.61 33.75
CA ASP A 228 2.87 -0.29 32.67
C ASP A 228 3.03 -1.41 31.62
N PHE A 229 2.15 -2.42 31.63
CA PHE A 229 2.25 -3.59 30.76
C PHE A 229 1.94 -3.27 29.29
N SER A 230 3.00 -3.04 28.51
CA SER A 230 2.90 -2.63 27.11
C SER A 230 2.14 -3.60 26.23
N GLU A 231 2.30 -4.90 26.40
CA GLU A 231 1.64 -5.93 25.59
C GLU A 231 0.13 -6.01 25.86
N ALA A 232 -0.29 -5.73 27.10
CA ALA A 232 -1.71 -5.61 27.45
C ALA A 232 -2.31 -4.32 26.88
N ALA A 233 -1.60 -3.19 26.98
CA ALA A 233 -2.04 -1.94 26.38
C ALA A 233 -2.16 -2.03 24.84
N GLN A 234 -1.22 -2.71 24.17
CA GLN A 234 -1.29 -2.99 22.74
C GLN A 234 -2.53 -3.82 22.38
N ALA A 235 -2.82 -4.87 23.17
CA ALA A 235 -4.02 -5.67 22.98
C ALA A 235 -5.30 -4.85 23.17
N MET A 236 -5.33 -3.95 24.17
CA MET A 236 -6.45 -3.03 24.40
C MET A 236 -6.68 -2.12 23.19
N LEU A 237 -5.63 -1.45 22.69
CA LEU A 237 -5.74 -0.59 21.49
C LEU A 237 -6.23 -1.37 20.26
N GLY A 238 -5.72 -2.60 20.08
CA GLY A 238 -6.16 -3.49 19.01
C GLY A 238 -7.66 -3.77 19.07
N LEU A 239 -8.17 -4.22 20.23
CA LEU A 239 -9.59 -4.54 20.41
C LEU A 239 -10.51 -3.33 20.28
N LEU A 240 -10.12 -2.17 20.84
CA LEU A 240 -10.93 -0.95 20.72
C LEU A 240 -11.00 -0.48 19.28
N ARG A 241 -9.92 -0.62 18.51
CA ARG A 241 -9.89 -0.31 17.07
C ARG A 241 -10.78 -1.25 16.27
N GLU A 242 -10.69 -2.55 16.51
CA GLU A 242 -11.54 -3.55 15.83
C GLU A 242 -13.03 -3.33 16.10
N GLN A 243 -13.38 -2.88 17.30
CA GLN A 243 -14.76 -2.53 17.67
C GLN A 243 -15.20 -1.14 17.18
N ASN A 244 -14.34 -0.42 16.44
CA ASN A 244 -14.55 0.97 16.02
C ASN A 244 -14.88 1.93 17.20
N LYS A 245 -14.36 1.64 18.39
CA LYS A 245 -14.54 2.45 19.61
C LYS A 245 -13.44 3.50 19.74
N LEU A 246 -13.34 4.35 18.73
CA LEU A 246 -12.21 5.30 18.55
C LEU A 246 -12.05 6.28 19.71
N GLU A 247 -13.15 6.77 20.28
CA GLU A 247 -13.11 7.68 21.44
C GLU A 247 -12.56 6.99 22.69
N GLN A 248 -12.97 5.73 22.96
CA GLN A 248 -12.44 4.96 24.08
C GLN A 248 -10.96 4.62 23.87
N LEU A 249 -10.58 4.27 22.64
CA LEU A 249 -9.19 4.04 22.26
C LEU A 249 -8.34 5.27 22.55
N ARG A 250 -8.80 6.45 22.13
CA ARG A 250 -8.12 7.72 22.37
C ARG A 250 -7.92 7.98 23.86
N VAL A 251 -9.01 7.95 24.63
CA VAL A 251 -8.97 8.24 26.07
C VAL A 251 -8.01 7.29 26.78
N PHE A 252 -8.09 5.99 26.48
CA PHE A 252 -7.18 4.99 27.05
C PHE A 252 -5.72 5.25 26.65
N ALA A 253 -5.43 5.51 25.37
CA ALA A 253 -4.07 5.73 24.89
C ALA A 253 -3.45 6.99 25.50
N GLU A 254 -4.21 8.09 25.59
CA GLU A 254 -3.76 9.35 26.17
C GLU A 254 -3.45 9.19 27.66
N ASP A 255 -4.36 8.58 28.43
CA ASP A 255 -4.15 8.32 29.87
C ASP A 255 -2.96 7.40 30.12
N PHE A 256 -2.88 6.27 29.39
CA PHE A 256 -1.78 5.32 29.51
C PHE A 256 -0.43 5.96 29.19
N LEU A 257 -0.34 6.75 28.11
CA LEU A 257 0.91 7.41 27.70
C LEU A 257 1.26 8.64 28.54
N GLN A 258 0.30 9.22 29.27
CA GLN A 258 0.56 10.25 30.27
C GLN A 258 1.24 9.64 31.50
N GLN A 259 0.78 8.48 31.95
CA GLN A 259 1.34 7.76 33.10
C GLN A 259 2.63 7.00 32.77
N HIS A 260 2.72 6.45 31.55
CA HIS A 260 3.83 5.63 31.08
C HIS A 260 4.42 6.17 29.76
N PRO A 261 5.05 7.36 29.79
CA PRO A 261 5.46 8.06 28.59
C PRO A 261 6.62 7.39 27.82
N ASP A 262 7.33 6.47 28.44
CA ASP A 262 8.42 5.66 27.89
C ASP A 262 7.94 4.44 27.08
N ARG A 263 6.63 4.16 27.03
CA ARG A 263 6.08 3.03 26.25
C ARG A 263 5.97 3.37 24.76
N GLY A 264 7.11 3.39 24.07
CA GLY A 264 7.21 3.79 22.66
C GLY A 264 6.39 2.93 21.70
N VAL A 265 6.28 1.62 21.94
CA VAL A 265 5.45 0.73 21.10
C VAL A 265 3.98 1.14 21.14
N VAL A 266 3.44 1.46 22.32
CA VAL A 266 2.04 1.92 22.47
C VAL A 266 1.87 3.30 21.81
N ARG A 267 2.85 4.20 22.00
CA ARG A 267 2.87 5.52 21.36
C ARG A 267 2.86 5.43 19.84
N LEU A 268 3.64 4.53 19.27
CA LEU A 268 3.70 4.26 17.84
C LEU A 268 2.35 3.78 17.31
N LEU A 269 1.73 2.79 17.96
CA LEU A 269 0.42 2.29 17.54
C LEU A 269 -0.66 3.36 17.62
N TYR A 270 -0.68 4.15 18.70
CA TYR A 270 -1.65 5.22 18.83
C TYR A 270 -1.45 6.34 17.79
N ALA A 271 -0.20 6.76 17.55
CA ALA A 271 0.11 7.73 16.50
C ALA A 271 -0.34 7.26 15.11
N ARG A 272 -0.16 5.97 14.80
CA ARG A 272 -0.66 5.35 13.56
C ARG A 272 -2.19 5.41 13.45
N VAL A 273 -2.91 5.21 14.54
CA VAL A 273 -4.38 5.36 14.56
C VAL A 273 -4.78 6.81 14.31
N LEU A 274 -4.11 7.78 14.95
CA LEU A 274 -4.40 9.20 14.72
C LEU A 274 -4.24 9.62 13.26
N VAL A 275 -3.21 9.11 12.60
CA VAL A 275 -2.98 9.28 11.16
C VAL A 275 -4.15 8.72 10.34
N GLN A 276 -4.69 7.54 10.67
CA GLN A 276 -5.87 6.98 10.01
C GLN A 276 -7.15 7.81 10.21
N LEU A 277 -7.21 8.55 11.31
CA LEU A 277 -8.32 9.46 11.63
C LEU A 277 -8.12 10.86 11.07
N GLU A 278 -7.09 11.06 10.23
CA GLU A 278 -6.70 12.35 9.65
C GLU A 278 -6.32 13.41 10.70
N ASP A 279 -6.06 13.00 11.95
CA ASP A 279 -5.63 13.86 13.05
C ASP A 279 -4.11 14.08 13.01
N SER A 280 -3.70 14.84 12.01
CA SER A 280 -2.29 15.06 11.68
C SER A 280 -1.54 15.80 12.80
N GLU A 281 -2.21 16.71 13.50
CA GLU A 281 -1.59 17.49 14.59
C GLU A 281 -1.21 16.59 15.77
N ARG A 282 -2.14 15.77 16.28
CA ARG A 282 -1.83 14.85 17.38
C ARG A 282 -0.89 13.74 16.94
N ALA A 283 -1.06 13.20 15.74
CA ALA A 283 -0.13 12.24 15.17
C ALA A 283 1.30 12.77 15.20
N PHE A 284 1.52 13.98 14.69
CA PHE A 284 2.82 14.64 14.67
C PHE A 284 3.40 14.81 16.07
N TYR A 285 2.58 15.22 17.05
CA TYR A 285 3.00 15.28 18.45
C TYR A 285 3.51 13.92 18.96
N HIS A 286 2.75 12.83 18.78
CA HIS A 286 3.13 11.52 19.29
C HIS A 286 4.36 10.94 18.59
N PHE A 287 4.52 11.12 17.27
CA PHE A 287 5.72 10.69 16.57
C PHE A 287 6.97 11.48 17.00
N ASN A 288 6.86 12.80 17.22
CA ASN A 288 7.97 13.57 17.75
C ASN A 288 8.36 13.15 19.17
N GLN A 289 7.38 12.89 20.04
CA GLN A 289 7.65 12.35 21.38
C GLN A 289 8.32 10.97 21.32
N LEU A 290 7.95 10.14 20.35
CA LEU A 290 8.62 8.85 20.12
C LEU A 290 10.08 9.07 19.72
N VAL A 291 10.36 9.93 18.73
CA VAL A 291 11.72 10.21 18.28
C VAL A 291 12.57 10.88 19.37
N LEU A 292 11.98 11.72 20.21
CA LEU A 292 12.68 12.36 21.33
C LEU A 292 13.19 11.32 22.35
N ARG A 293 12.36 10.32 22.66
CA ARG A 293 12.65 9.30 23.68
C ARG A 293 13.43 8.12 23.12
N GLU A 294 13.17 7.77 21.87
CA GLU A 294 13.85 6.71 21.14
C GLU A 294 14.47 7.28 19.85
N PRO A 295 15.62 7.98 19.93
CA PRO A 295 16.24 8.64 18.78
C PRO A 295 16.64 7.71 17.64
N SER A 296 16.69 6.40 17.89
CA SER A 296 17.05 5.36 16.93
C SER A 296 15.84 4.51 16.52
N ASN A 297 14.61 4.93 16.80
CA ASN A 297 13.41 4.23 16.34
C ASN A 297 13.15 4.55 14.84
N PRO A 298 13.34 3.59 13.91
CA PRO A 298 13.22 3.87 12.48
C PRO A 298 11.79 4.25 12.07
N ASP A 299 10.78 3.59 12.64
CA ASP A 299 9.37 3.86 12.31
C ASP A 299 8.96 5.27 12.76
N GLY A 300 9.41 5.69 13.95
CA GLY A 300 9.18 7.03 14.46
C GLY A 300 9.86 8.09 13.61
N LEU A 301 11.12 7.89 13.22
CA LEU A 301 11.87 8.81 12.35
C LEU A 301 11.20 8.96 10.98
N TYR A 302 10.79 7.83 10.38
CA TYR A 302 10.14 7.84 9.07
C TYR A 302 8.80 8.58 9.12
N ALA A 303 7.91 8.22 10.05
CA ALA A 303 6.58 8.82 10.15
C ALA A 303 6.62 10.31 10.54
N ALA A 304 7.45 10.67 11.52
CA ALA A 304 7.65 12.09 11.87
C ALA A 304 8.22 12.86 10.67
N GLY A 305 9.16 12.25 9.93
CA GLY A 305 9.73 12.83 8.72
C GLY A 305 8.66 13.13 7.68
N LEU A 306 7.80 12.17 7.34
CA LEU A 306 6.72 12.37 6.37
C LEU A 306 5.72 13.45 6.80
N LEU A 307 5.28 13.44 8.05
CA LEU A 307 4.36 14.46 8.56
C LEU A 307 5.01 15.87 8.58
N SER A 308 6.33 15.97 8.80
CA SER A 308 7.06 17.22 8.63
C SER A 308 7.00 17.71 7.17
N LEU A 309 7.10 16.83 6.18
CA LEU A 309 6.95 17.22 4.76
C LEU A 309 5.54 17.77 4.48
N ASP A 310 4.50 17.09 4.99
CA ASP A 310 3.10 17.50 4.77
C ASP A 310 2.82 18.87 5.42
N ASN A 311 3.45 19.14 6.57
CA ASN A 311 3.42 20.43 7.25
C ASN A 311 4.39 21.48 6.67
N SER A 312 5.06 21.19 5.54
CA SER A 312 6.06 22.05 4.90
C SER A 312 7.30 22.38 5.77
N ASP A 313 7.53 21.63 6.86
CA ASP A 313 8.75 21.71 7.67
C ASP A 313 9.84 20.82 7.06
N TYR A 314 10.38 21.28 5.94
CA TYR A 314 11.37 20.53 5.18
C TYR A 314 12.69 20.35 5.93
N VAL A 315 13.05 21.23 6.87
CA VAL A 315 14.32 21.11 7.61
C VAL A 315 14.25 19.95 8.58
N THR A 316 13.16 19.86 9.37
CA THR A 316 12.94 18.75 10.29
C THR A 316 12.74 17.45 9.50
N GLY A 317 11.95 17.49 8.43
CA GLY A 317 11.71 16.34 7.54
C GLY A 317 13.01 15.75 6.97
N GLU A 318 13.90 16.59 6.43
CA GLU A 318 15.20 16.17 5.89
C GLU A 318 16.04 15.47 6.98
N ASN A 319 16.18 16.08 8.15
CA ASN A 319 16.98 15.54 9.25
C ASN A 319 16.47 14.14 9.68
N LEU A 320 15.17 14.02 9.89
CA LEU A 320 14.52 12.78 10.32
C LEU A 320 14.67 11.67 9.28
N LEU A 321 14.41 11.97 8.00
CA LEU A 321 14.51 10.99 6.92
C LEU A 321 15.95 10.58 6.61
N VAL A 322 16.93 11.49 6.72
CA VAL A 322 18.35 11.14 6.61
C VAL A 322 18.79 10.25 7.76
N ARG A 323 18.34 10.52 9.00
CA ARG A 323 18.58 9.63 10.15
C ARG A 323 17.92 8.27 9.95
N HIS A 324 16.71 8.24 9.40
CA HIS A 324 16.03 6.99 9.04
C HIS A 324 16.88 6.16 8.07
N LEU A 325 17.40 6.77 6.99
CA LEU A 325 18.27 6.07 6.03
C LEU A 325 19.58 5.57 6.64
N LYS A 326 20.14 6.24 7.66
CA LYS A 326 21.30 5.71 8.39
C LYS A 326 21.01 4.38 9.08
N LEU A 327 19.77 4.19 9.56
CA LEU A 327 19.32 2.95 10.20
C LEU A 327 18.80 1.92 9.19
N ARG A 328 18.24 2.39 8.08
CA ARG A 328 17.67 1.58 6.99
C ARG A 328 18.24 2.00 5.62
N PRO A 329 19.51 1.68 5.31
CA PRO A 329 20.14 2.15 4.07
C PRO A 329 19.49 1.64 2.78
N GLY A 330 18.72 0.55 2.84
CA GLY A 330 18.00 -0.01 1.69
C GLY A 330 16.59 0.57 1.45
N HIS A 331 16.16 1.58 2.21
CA HIS A 331 14.78 2.06 2.12
C HIS A 331 14.58 3.15 1.04
N ASP A 332 14.47 2.71 -0.22
CA ASP A 332 14.40 3.60 -1.39
C ASP A 332 13.20 4.55 -1.39
N GLN A 333 12.08 4.14 -0.81
CA GLN A 333 10.95 5.03 -0.60
C GLN A 333 11.32 6.30 0.19
N THR A 334 12.25 6.22 1.16
CA THR A 334 12.74 7.42 1.86
C THR A 334 13.57 8.32 0.95
N ARG A 335 14.36 7.76 0.03
CA ARG A 335 15.12 8.55 -0.95
C ARG A 335 14.18 9.31 -1.89
N LEU A 336 13.08 8.69 -2.33
CA LEU A 336 12.05 9.34 -3.13
C LEU A 336 11.42 10.55 -2.40
N PHE A 337 11.15 10.42 -1.10
CA PHE A 337 10.63 11.53 -0.29
C PHE A 337 11.65 12.64 -0.08
N LEU A 338 12.92 12.29 0.19
CA LEU A 338 14.00 13.27 0.28
C LEU A 338 14.21 14.01 -1.05
N ALA A 339 14.11 13.31 -2.18
CA ALA A 339 14.19 13.94 -3.49
C ALA A 339 13.06 14.95 -3.73
N ARG A 340 11.82 14.58 -3.37
CA ARG A 340 10.66 15.50 -3.42
C ARG A 340 10.92 16.73 -2.56
N LEU A 341 11.36 16.53 -1.32
CA LEU A 341 11.67 17.60 -0.38
C LEU A 341 12.72 18.57 -0.93
N GLU A 342 13.84 18.06 -1.44
CA GLU A 342 14.89 18.90 -2.00
C GLU A 342 14.42 19.65 -3.27
N ARG A 343 13.55 19.03 -4.08
CA ARG A 343 12.92 19.69 -5.24
C ARG A 343 12.04 20.86 -4.82
N GLU A 344 11.18 20.71 -3.80
CA GLU A 344 10.33 21.80 -3.29
C GLU A 344 11.15 22.99 -2.75
N ARG A 345 12.36 22.72 -2.24
CA ARG A 345 13.30 23.75 -1.78
C ARG A 345 14.13 24.37 -2.90
N GLY A 346 13.93 23.96 -4.15
CA GLY A 346 14.73 24.39 -5.30
C GLY A 346 16.14 23.81 -5.33
N ARG A 347 16.45 22.79 -4.51
CA ARG A 347 17.76 22.12 -4.48
C ARG A 347 17.78 20.95 -5.47
N PHE A 348 17.67 21.27 -6.75
CA PHE A 348 17.48 20.28 -7.81
C PHE A 348 18.63 19.26 -7.92
N ASP A 349 19.88 19.66 -7.70
CA ASP A 349 21.02 18.73 -7.70
C ASP A 349 20.94 17.70 -6.57
N ALA A 350 20.56 18.14 -5.36
CA ALA A 350 20.37 17.24 -4.22
C ALA A 350 19.20 16.30 -4.46
N ALA A 351 18.10 16.78 -5.06
CA ALA A 351 16.97 15.95 -5.44
C ALA A 351 17.40 14.83 -6.40
N ARG A 352 18.12 15.16 -7.49
CA ARG A 352 18.65 14.17 -8.43
C ARG A 352 19.64 13.21 -7.77
N ALA A 353 20.48 13.69 -6.85
CA ALA A 353 21.44 12.85 -6.13
C ALA A 353 20.74 11.79 -5.25
N TRP A 354 19.59 12.11 -4.65
CA TRP A 354 18.78 11.13 -3.93
C TRP A 354 18.13 10.11 -4.86
N LEU A 355 17.56 10.58 -5.99
CA LEU A 355 16.90 9.70 -6.97
C LEU A 355 17.88 8.71 -7.61
N ARG A 356 19.11 9.14 -7.93
CA ARG A 356 20.15 8.26 -8.50
C ARG A 356 20.61 7.14 -7.57
N GLN A 357 20.33 7.25 -6.28
CA GLN A 357 20.65 6.21 -5.29
C GLN A 357 19.54 5.18 -5.14
N VAL A 358 18.38 5.37 -5.79
CA VAL A 358 17.31 4.36 -5.83
C VAL A 358 17.74 3.25 -6.77
N THR A 359 17.77 2.02 -6.27
CA THR A 359 18.25 0.84 -6.99
C THR A 359 17.27 -0.32 -6.97
N ASP A 360 16.27 -0.27 -6.09
CA ASP A 360 15.20 -1.24 -5.99
C ASP A 360 14.38 -1.25 -7.30
N PRO A 361 14.25 -2.40 -7.99
CA PRO A 361 13.47 -2.51 -9.22
C PRO A 361 12.05 -1.96 -9.09
N GLU A 362 11.39 -2.12 -7.94
CA GLU A 362 10.02 -1.63 -7.72
C GLU A 362 9.93 -0.10 -7.81
N HIS A 363 11.00 0.61 -7.45
CA HIS A 363 11.04 2.06 -7.36
C HIS A 363 11.91 2.71 -8.44
N TYR A 364 12.70 1.92 -9.18
CA TYR A 364 13.73 2.42 -10.10
C TYR A 364 13.14 3.28 -11.22
N LEU A 365 12.16 2.76 -11.97
CA LEU A 365 11.55 3.53 -13.06
C LEU A 365 10.91 4.82 -12.53
N GLN A 366 10.22 4.76 -11.39
CA GLN A 366 9.65 5.94 -10.77
C GLN A 366 10.72 6.98 -10.42
N ALA A 367 11.88 6.55 -9.95
CA ALA A 367 13.00 7.45 -9.67
C ALA A 367 13.57 8.10 -10.94
N GLN A 368 13.74 7.34 -12.02
CA GLN A 368 14.24 7.88 -13.31
C GLN A 368 13.26 8.90 -13.91
N LEU A 369 11.96 8.60 -13.93
CA LEU A 369 10.94 9.54 -14.38
C LEU A 369 10.98 10.84 -13.55
N ARG A 370 11.13 10.72 -12.22
CA ARG A 370 11.26 11.89 -11.33
C ARG A 370 12.52 12.71 -11.61
N ILE A 371 13.63 12.12 -12.05
CA ILE A 371 14.83 12.88 -12.43
C ILE A 371 14.51 13.80 -13.62
N ALA A 372 13.77 13.29 -14.62
CA ALA A 372 13.32 14.10 -15.75
C ALA A 372 12.43 15.27 -15.31
N TYR A 373 11.45 15.02 -14.43
CA TYR A 373 10.63 16.09 -13.86
C TYR A 373 11.43 17.10 -13.02
N VAL A 374 12.51 16.67 -12.36
CA VAL A 374 13.41 17.59 -11.64
C VAL A 374 14.19 18.48 -12.61
N PHE A 375 14.62 17.96 -13.77
CA PHE A 375 15.20 18.81 -14.83
C PHE A 375 14.16 19.79 -15.39
N ALA A 376 12.94 19.33 -15.67
CA ALA A 376 11.87 20.20 -16.16
C ALA A 376 11.50 21.33 -15.19
N ALA A 377 11.48 21.05 -13.87
CA ALA A 377 11.27 22.07 -12.84
C ALA A 377 12.38 23.15 -12.82
N GLU A 378 13.56 22.84 -13.36
CA GLU A 378 14.68 23.77 -13.56
C GLU A 378 14.64 24.43 -14.98
N ALA A 379 13.56 24.24 -15.74
CA ALA A 379 13.40 24.64 -17.14
C ALA A 379 14.45 24.03 -18.10
N ARG A 380 15.04 22.90 -17.72
CA ARG A 380 16.07 22.16 -18.48
C ARG A 380 15.45 21.03 -19.29
N PHE A 381 14.60 21.39 -20.25
CA PHE A 381 13.79 20.43 -20.99
C PHE A 381 14.61 19.48 -21.88
N ASP A 382 15.70 19.95 -22.49
CA ASP A 382 16.58 19.10 -23.33
C ASP A 382 17.23 17.98 -22.51
N GLU A 383 17.63 18.28 -21.26
CA GLU A 383 18.26 17.31 -20.38
C GLU A 383 17.24 16.35 -19.77
N ALA A 384 16.01 16.81 -19.56
CA ALA A 384 14.90 15.95 -19.19
C ALA A 384 14.58 14.94 -20.30
N ALA A 385 14.48 15.41 -21.55
CA ALA A 385 14.25 14.57 -22.72
C ALA A 385 15.39 13.56 -22.95
N ALA A 386 16.64 14.01 -22.87
CA ALA A 386 17.81 13.15 -22.98
C ALA A 386 17.81 12.07 -21.90
N HIS A 387 17.47 12.42 -20.65
CA HIS A 387 17.39 11.43 -19.57
C HIS A 387 16.31 10.38 -19.81
N LEU A 388 15.11 10.78 -20.26
CA LEU A 388 14.03 9.84 -20.57
C LEU A 388 14.40 8.89 -21.71
N ALA A 389 15.14 9.38 -22.71
CA ALA A 389 15.61 8.55 -23.83
C ALA A 389 16.67 7.50 -23.43
N GLU A 390 17.36 7.69 -22.29
CA GLU A 390 18.32 6.72 -21.75
C GLU A 390 17.65 5.62 -20.90
N ILE A 391 16.39 5.79 -20.51
CA ILE A 391 15.68 4.79 -19.70
C ILE A 391 15.38 3.58 -20.57
N VAL A 392 15.90 2.43 -20.16
CA VAL A 392 15.56 1.13 -20.77
C VAL A 392 14.30 0.60 -20.09
N PRO A 393 13.18 0.40 -20.81
CA PRO A 393 11.97 -0.17 -20.24
C PRO A 393 12.14 -1.68 -19.99
N ASP A 394 11.63 -2.17 -18.86
CA ASP A 394 11.57 -3.61 -18.55
C ASP A 394 10.33 -4.29 -19.13
N SER A 395 9.31 -3.50 -19.50
CA SER A 395 8.04 -3.96 -20.03
C SER A 395 7.44 -2.98 -21.05
N VAL A 396 6.44 -3.42 -21.82
CA VAL A 396 5.68 -2.53 -22.72
C VAL A 396 4.94 -1.45 -21.93
N GLU A 397 4.43 -1.78 -20.74
CA GLU A 397 3.78 -0.81 -19.85
C GLU A 397 4.75 0.30 -19.42
N ASP A 398 5.98 -0.07 -19.06
CA ASP A 398 7.02 0.92 -18.72
C ASP A 398 7.41 1.77 -19.93
N GLN A 399 7.48 1.17 -21.12
CA GLN A 399 7.75 1.89 -22.35
C GLN A 399 6.68 2.95 -22.63
N VAL A 400 5.39 2.61 -22.48
CA VAL A 400 4.28 3.56 -22.60
C VAL A 400 4.41 4.68 -21.57
N ARG A 401 4.68 4.35 -20.30
CA ARG A 401 4.87 5.35 -19.24
C ARG A 401 6.01 6.32 -19.51
N ILE A 402 7.12 5.85 -20.09
CA ILE A 402 8.24 6.70 -20.48
C ILE A 402 7.85 7.63 -21.64
N TYR A 403 7.14 7.12 -22.65
CA TYR A 403 6.66 7.95 -23.75
C TYR A 403 5.69 9.04 -23.28
N LEU A 404 4.74 8.70 -22.41
CA LEU A 404 3.78 9.66 -21.85
C LEU A 404 4.48 10.74 -21.01
N ALA A 405 5.45 10.35 -20.17
CA ALA A 405 6.23 11.33 -19.41
C ALA A 405 7.04 12.25 -20.34
N HIS A 406 7.61 11.72 -21.43
CA HIS A 406 8.39 12.51 -22.38
C HIS A 406 7.50 13.46 -23.19
N GLU A 407 6.35 12.98 -23.67
CA GLU A 407 5.32 13.79 -24.32
C GLU A 407 4.90 14.96 -23.42
N GLU A 408 4.56 14.67 -22.16
CA GLU A 408 4.10 15.68 -21.21
C GLU A 408 5.13 16.80 -21.05
N LEU A 409 6.41 16.44 -20.88
CA LEU A 409 7.49 17.42 -20.73
C LEU A 409 7.71 18.25 -22.00
N LEU A 410 7.58 17.65 -23.18
CA LEU A 410 7.68 18.38 -24.46
C LEU A 410 6.49 19.33 -24.64
N ARG A 411 5.28 18.87 -24.32
CA ARG A 411 4.06 19.67 -24.40
C ARG A 411 4.11 20.86 -23.44
N ASP A 412 4.54 20.64 -22.20
CA ASP A 412 4.68 21.69 -21.19
C ASP A 412 5.79 22.70 -21.55
N ALA A 413 6.82 22.27 -22.29
CA ALA A 413 7.82 23.14 -22.89
C ALA A 413 7.33 23.91 -24.14
N GLY A 414 6.11 23.64 -24.61
CA GLY A 414 5.55 24.21 -25.84
C GLY A 414 6.13 23.63 -27.13
N ARG A 415 6.83 22.49 -27.08
CA ARG A 415 7.48 21.82 -28.21
C ARG A 415 6.54 20.79 -28.84
N LEU A 416 5.42 21.26 -29.36
CA LEU A 416 4.34 20.39 -29.86
C LEU A 416 4.77 19.52 -31.05
N GLU A 417 5.62 20.04 -31.93
CA GLU A 417 6.17 19.30 -33.06
C GLU A 417 7.02 18.10 -32.63
N ASP A 418 7.83 18.27 -31.59
CA ASP A 418 8.66 17.19 -31.04
C ASP A 418 7.82 16.14 -30.32
N ALA A 419 6.81 16.58 -29.55
CA ALA A 419 5.84 15.69 -28.91
C ALA A 419 5.08 14.86 -29.95
N TYR A 420 4.66 15.49 -31.05
CA TYR A 420 4.01 14.82 -32.16
C TYR A 420 4.92 13.80 -32.85
N ALA A 421 6.18 14.16 -33.11
CA ALA A 421 7.17 13.25 -33.70
C ALA A 421 7.45 12.04 -32.80
N LEU A 422 7.61 12.27 -31.50
CA LEU A 422 7.79 11.22 -30.49
C LEU A 422 6.62 10.23 -30.49
N LEU A 423 5.39 10.74 -30.41
CA LEU A 423 4.19 9.91 -30.38
C LEU A 423 3.94 9.17 -31.70
N ASN A 424 4.32 9.75 -32.83
CA ASN A 424 4.29 9.05 -34.11
C ASN A 424 5.24 7.85 -34.13
N ALA A 425 6.45 8.00 -33.58
CA ALA A 425 7.38 6.89 -33.43
C ALA A 425 6.84 5.83 -32.46
N ALA A 426 6.32 6.25 -31.29
CA ALA A 426 5.76 5.34 -30.30
C ALA A 426 4.58 4.51 -30.86
N LEU A 427 3.66 5.16 -31.59
CA LEU A 427 2.50 4.50 -32.22
C LEU A 427 2.86 3.74 -33.51
N ALA A 428 4.09 3.83 -34.03
CA ALA A 428 4.55 2.91 -35.06
C ALA A 428 4.84 1.52 -34.47
N ASP A 429 5.37 1.48 -33.24
CA ASP A 429 5.67 0.24 -32.52
C ASP A 429 4.46 -0.28 -31.73
N LEU A 430 3.62 0.61 -31.20
CA LEU A 430 2.47 0.32 -30.35
C LEU A 430 1.16 0.92 -30.94
N PRO A 431 0.70 0.47 -32.12
CA PRO A 431 -0.31 1.18 -32.92
C PRO A 431 -1.70 1.31 -32.28
N ASP A 432 -2.04 0.42 -31.35
CA ASP A 432 -3.35 0.37 -30.69
C ASP A 432 -3.25 0.68 -29.19
N ASP A 433 -2.14 1.28 -28.72
CA ASP A 433 -2.07 1.72 -27.33
C ASP A 433 -3.02 2.91 -27.09
N ALA A 434 -3.96 2.70 -26.17
CA ALA A 434 -5.05 3.65 -25.93
C ALA A 434 -4.55 4.99 -25.35
N GLU A 435 -3.56 4.95 -24.46
CA GLU A 435 -3.05 6.16 -23.80
C GLU A 435 -2.19 6.98 -24.78
N LEU A 436 -1.37 6.33 -25.59
CA LEU A 436 -0.58 7.00 -26.63
C LEU A 436 -1.47 7.60 -27.73
N LEU A 437 -2.53 6.89 -28.16
CA LEU A 437 -3.52 7.43 -29.11
C LEU A 437 -4.20 8.67 -28.53
N TYR A 438 -4.57 8.63 -27.24
CA TYR A 438 -5.16 9.77 -26.57
C TYR A 438 -4.19 10.96 -26.48
N ALA A 439 -2.94 10.73 -26.07
CA ALA A 439 -1.90 11.75 -25.98
C ALA A 439 -1.63 12.41 -27.34
N ARG A 440 -1.50 11.62 -28.43
CA ARG A 440 -1.37 12.18 -29.78
C ARG A 440 -2.62 12.92 -30.24
N GLY A 441 -3.80 12.46 -29.84
CA GLY A 441 -5.05 13.19 -30.03
C GLY A 441 -5.02 14.60 -29.42
N LEU A 442 -4.51 14.75 -28.20
CA LEU A 442 -4.38 16.06 -27.55
C LEU A 442 -3.42 16.98 -28.30
N ILE A 443 -2.24 16.47 -28.67
CA ILE A 443 -1.24 17.23 -29.42
C ILE A 443 -1.77 17.65 -30.79
N THR A 444 -2.38 16.73 -31.54
CA THR A 444 -2.92 17.00 -32.88
C THR A 444 -4.10 17.98 -32.85
N ALA A 445 -4.92 17.98 -31.80
CA ALA A 445 -5.95 19.00 -31.59
C ALA A 445 -5.33 20.40 -31.39
N GLN A 446 -4.28 20.50 -30.56
CA GLN A 446 -3.59 21.78 -30.34
C GLN A 446 -2.89 22.31 -31.60
N MET A 447 -2.40 21.42 -32.45
CA MET A 447 -1.74 21.74 -33.72
C MET A 447 -2.71 21.91 -34.90
N ASP A 448 -4.02 21.71 -34.70
CA ASP A 448 -5.06 21.77 -35.75
C ASP A 448 -4.87 20.73 -36.88
N ILE A 449 -4.30 19.56 -36.56
CA ILE A 449 -4.09 18.43 -37.48
C ILE A 449 -5.32 17.50 -37.40
N LEU A 450 -6.42 17.93 -38.01
CA LEU A 450 -7.75 17.36 -37.82
C LEU A 450 -7.89 15.91 -38.29
N ASP A 451 -7.24 15.54 -39.40
CA ASP A 451 -7.33 14.20 -39.99
C ASP A 451 -6.71 13.13 -39.07
N VAL A 452 -5.55 13.44 -38.48
CA VAL A 452 -4.87 12.56 -37.53
C VAL A 452 -5.64 12.50 -36.21
N HIS A 453 -6.08 13.65 -35.69
CA HIS A 453 -6.88 13.69 -34.46
C HIS A 453 -8.14 12.83 -34.58
N GLU A 454 -8.90 12.99 -35.65
CA GLU A 454 -10.13 12.23 -35.87
C GLU A 454 -9.87 10.73 -35.98
N ARG A 455 -8.86 10.33 -36.75
CA ARG A 455 -8.49 8.93 -36.91
C ARG A 455 -8.15 8.29 -35.55
N ASP A 456 -7.33 8.97 -34.76
CA ASP A 456 -6.85 8.44 -33.48
C ASP A 456 -7.98 8.37 -32.44
N MET A 457 -8.82 9.40 -32.34
CA MET A 457 -9.96 9.37 -31.42
C MET A 457 -10.99 8.30 -31.80
N ARG A 458 -11.27 8.11 -33.10
CA ARG A 458 -12.15 7.02 -33.56
C ARG A 458 -11.55 5.66 -33.22
N ARG A 459 -10.25 5.47 -33.46
CA ARG A 459 -9.57 4.22 -33.11
C ARG A 459 -9.61 3.95 -31.60
N LEU A 460 -9.35 4.97 -30.79
CA LEU A 460 -9.45 4.88 -29.33
C LEU A 460 -10.87 4.53 -28.87
N ILE A 461 -11.90 5.12 -29.47
CA ILE A 461 -13.30 4.80 -29.18
C ILE A 461 -13.64 3.35 -29.52
N GLU A 462 -13.11 2.82 -30.63
CA GLU A 462 -13.29 1.40 -30.98
C GLU A 462 -12.63 0.47 -29.96
N LEU A 463 -11.43 0.81 -29.49
CA LEU A 463 -10.67 0.03 -28.52
C LEU A 463 -11.23 0.14 -27.09
N LYS A 464 -11.74 1.32 -26.72
CA LYS A 464 -12.27 1.69 -25.40
C LYS A 464 -13.62 2.42 -25.53
N PRO A 465 -14.74 1.68 -25.72
CA PRO A 465 -16.06 2.28 -25.90
C PRO A 465 -16.63 3.02 -24.68
N ASP A 466 -15.98 2.94 -23.53
CA ASP A 466 -16.28 3.62 -22.29
C ASP A 466 -15.38 4.84 -22.03
N HIS A 467 -14.49 5.19 -22.97
CA HIS A 467 -13.57 6.33 -22.83
C HIS A 467 -14.25 7.68 -23.12
N ALA A 468 -14.97 8.21 -22.13
CA ALA A 468 -15.75 9.45 -22.24
C ALA A 468 -14.97 10.63 -22.85
N HIS A 469 -13.70 10.83 -22.46
CA HIS A 469 -12.91 11.95 -22.94
C HIS A 469 -12.51 11.84 -24.42
N ALA A 470 -12.48 10.64 -25.01
CA ALA A 470 -12.18 10.48 -26.44
C ALA A 470 -13.38 10.90 -27.29
N TYR A 471 -14.59 10.49 -26.88
CA TYR A 471 -15.84 10.98 -27.45
C TYR A 471 -15.95 12.50 -27.34
N ASN A 472 -15.64 13.06 -26.17
CA ASN A 472 -15.68 14.50 -25.96
C ASN A 472 -14.66 15.24 -26.83
N ALA A 473 -13.39 14.81 -26.83
CA ALA A 473 -12.33 15.45 -27.61
C ALA A 473 -12.65 15.46 -29.11
N LEU A 474 -13.14 14.33 -29.64
CA LEU A 474 -13.55 14.26 -31.03
C LEU A 474 -14.76 15.17 -31.29
N GLY A 475 -15.82 15.02 -30.50
CA GLY A 475 -17.05 15.79 -30.68
C GLY A 475 -16.82 17.30 -30.58
N TYR A 476 -16.05 17.76 -29.58
CA TYR A 476 -15.67 19.15 -29.44
C TYR A 476 -14.88 19.65 -30.66
N THR A 477 -13.87 18.91 -31.12
CA THR A 477 -13.10 19.26 -32.31
C THR A 477 -13.97 19.35 -33.56
N LEU A 478 -14.92 18.42 -33.74
CA LEU A 478 -15.87 18.46 -34.84
C LEU A 478 -16.79 19.69 -34.77
N ALA A 479 -17.28 20.01 -33.57
CA ALA A 479 -18.13 21.17 -33.32
C ALA A 479 -17.38 22.48 -33.55
N ASP A 480 -16.12 22.54 -33.14
CA ASP A 480 -15.33 23.77 -33.18
C ASP A 480 -14.77 24.04 -34.57
N ARG A 481 -14.13 23.03 -35.18
CA ARG A 481 -13.30 23.16 -36.39
C ARG A 481 -14.00 22.79 -37.69
N THR A 482 -15.20 22.21 -37.62
CA THR A 482 -15.93 21.75 -38.82
C THR A 482 -17.40 22.20 -38.78
N THR A 483 -18.21 21.68 -39.72
CA THR A 483 -19.67 21.86 -39.76
C THR A 483 -20.45 20.59 -39.40
N ARG A 484 -19.76 19.54 -38.90
CA ARG A 484 -20.35 18.25 -38.53
C ARG A 484 -21.00 18.28 -37.14
N TYR A 485 -21.84 19.29 -36.90
CA TYR A 485 -22.39 19.58 -35.58
C TYR A 485 -23.30 18.48 -35.03
N GLU A 486 -24.06 17.82 -35.90
CA GLU A 486 -24.96 16.75 -35.48
C GLU A 486 -24.18 15.49 -35.06
N GLU A 487 -23.11 15.18 -35.77
CA GLU A 487 -22.20 14.10 -35.37
C GLU A 487 -21.49 14.44 -34.05
N ALA A 488 -21.01 15.68 -33.91
CA ALA A 488 -20.43 16.17 -32.67
C ALA A 488 -21.39 16.02 -31.48
N ARG A 489 -22.66 16.38 -31.66
CA ARG A 489 -23.70 16.25 -30.63
C ARG A 489 -23.84 14.80 -30.17
N VAL A 490 -23.93 13.85 -31.09
CA VAL A 490 -24.07 12.42 -30.76
C VAL A 490 -22.86 11.89 -29.98
N LEU A 491 -21.64 12.30 -30.37
CA LEU A 491 -20.42 11.92 -29.66
C LEU A 491 -20.39 12.50 -28.25
N ILE A 492 -20.70 13.79 -28.10
CA ILE A 492 -20.70 14.45 -26.77
C ILE A 492 -21.82 13.91 -25.88
N GLU A 493 -22.99 13.56 -26.43
CA GLU A 493 -24.06 12.89 -25.68
C GLU A 493 -23.61 11.55 -25.13
N LYS A 494 -22.84 10.78 -25.91
CA LYS A 494 -22.23 9.54 -25.44
C LYS A 494 -21.22 9.82 -24.32
N ALA A 495 -20.38 10.85 -24.45
CA ALA A 495 -19.44 11.27 -23.42
C ALA A 495 -20.16 11.67 -22.12
N LEU A 496 -21.23 12.46 -22.23
CA LEU A 496 -22.02 12.94 -21.10
C LEU A 496 -22.76 11.80 -20.41
N ALA A 497 -23.28 10.82 -21.15
CA ALA A 497 -23.89 9.63 -20.57
C ALA A 497 -22.89 8.77 -19.76
N LEU A 498 -21.61 8.78 -20.15
CA LEU A 498 -20.53 8.08 -19.42
C LEU A 498 -20.04 8.87 -18.21
N LYS A 499 -20.03 10.20 -18.29
CA LYS A 499 -19.58 11.12 -17.23
C LYS A 499 -20.49 12.37 -17.17
N PRO A 500 -21.63 12.30 -16.46
CA PRO A 500 -22.66 13.36 -16.48
C PRO A 500 -22.22 14.64 -15.77
N ASP A 501 -21.36 14.55 -14.77
CA ASP A 501 -20.94 15.68 -13.92
C ASP A 501 -19.54 16.20 -14.29
N ASP A 502 -19.04 15.90 -15.49
CA ASP A 502 -17.75 16.43 -15.96
C ASP A 502 -17.95 17.82 -16.57
N PRO A 503 -17.34 18.88 -15.99
CA PRO A 503 -17.55 20.25 -16.44
C PRO A 503 -17.09 20.49 -17.89
N PHE A 504 -16.06 19.79 -18.37
CA PHE A 504 -15.56 19.98 -19.74
C PHE A 504 -16.45 19.31 -20.78
N ILE A 505 -17.13 18.22 -20.40
CA ILE A 505 -18.11 17.55 -21.28
C ILE A 505 -19.40 18.39 -21.35
N LEU A 506 -19.84 18.94 -20.21
CA LEU A 506 -20.96 19.88 -20.18
C LEU A 506 -20.68 21.14 -21.00
N ASP A 507 -19.46 21.69 -20.90
CA ASP A 507 -19.01 22.81 -21.73
C ASP A 507 -19.08 22.47 -23.22
N SER A 508 -18.52 21.33 -23.62
CA SER A 508 -18.56 20.85 -25.00
C SER A 508 -19.99 20.65 -25.50
N MET A 509 -20.89 20.15 -24.65
CA MET A 509 -22.31 19.98 -24.98
C MET A 509 -23.00 21.32 -25.19
N GLY A 510 -22.72 22.29 -24.32
CA GLY A 510 -23.21 23.65 -24.50
C GLY A 510 -22.69 24.30 -25.78
N TRP A 511 -21.39 24.12 -26.08
CA TRP A 511 -20.77 24.63 -27.30
C TRP A 511 -21.40 24.06 -28.57
N VAL A 512 -21.63 22.74 -28.65
CA VAL A 512 -22.27 22.14 -29.82
C VAL A 512 -23.73 22.60 -29.99
N HIS A 513 -24.47 22.78 -28.89
CA HIS A 513 -25.82 23.37 -28.95
C HIS A 513 -25.80 24.81 -29.48
N TYR A 514 -24.80 25.61 -29.09
CA TYR A 514 -24.64 26.95 -29.63
C TYR A 514 -24.37 26.93 -31.14
N ARG A 515 -23.51 26.02 -31.61
CA ARG A 515 -23.21 25.84 -33.05
C ARG A 515 -24.42 25.35 -33.85
N LEU A 516 -25.32 24.59 -33.22
CA LEU A 516 -26.62 24.18 -33.78
C LEU A 516 -27.70 25.29 -33.73
N GLY A 517 -27.43 26.42 -33.08
CA GLY A 517 -28.38 27.53 -32.92
C GLY A 517 -29.31 27.41 -31.71
N ASN A 518 -29.16 26.38 -30.88
CA ASN A 518 -29.97 26.10 -29.70
C ASN A 518 -29.47 26.88 -28.47
N ARG A 519 -29.59 28.21 -28.51
CA ARG A 519 -28.96 29.12 -27.53
C ARG A 519 -29.39 28.92 -26.07
N ASP A 520 -30.66 28.60 -25.82
CA ASP A 520 -31.14 28.35 -24.45
C ASP A 520 -30.51 27.09 -23.84
N GLN A 521 -30.46 25.99 -24.60
CA GLN A 521 -29.81 24.75 -24.16
C GLN A 521 -28.30 24.95 -23.98
N ALA A 522 -27.66 25.70 -24.89
CA ALA A 522 -26.25 26.03 -24.78
C ALA A 522 -25.93 26.73 -23.46
N ARG A 523 -26.72 27.77 -23.12
CA ARG A 523 -26.60 28.48 -21.85
C ARG A 523 -26.75 27.54 -20.66
N ASP A 524 -27.77 26.69 -20.65
CA ASP A 524 -28.08 25.85 -19.49
C ASP A 524 -26.97 24.83 -19.20
N TYR A 525 -26.38 24.23 -20.24
CA TYR A 525 -25.21 23.35 -20.08
C TYR A 525 -23.95 24.10 -19.64
N LEU A 526 -23.66 25.25 -20.26
CA LEU A 526 -22.50 26.08 -19.90
C LEU A 526 -22.60 26.65 -18.48
N GLN A 527 -23.81 26.96 -18.02
CA GLN A 527 -24.06 27.40 -16.65
C GLN A 527 -23.79 26.26 -15.66
N GLN A 528 -24.26 25.04 -15.95
CA GLN A 528 -23.94 23.87 -15.12
C GLN A 528 -22.42 23.61 -15.08
N ALA A 529 -21.75 23.71 -16.23
CA ALA A 529 -20.30 23.52 -16.34
C ALA A 529 -19.53 24.52 -15.44
N ILE A 530 -19.86 25.81 -15.51
CA ILE A 530 -19.15 26.84 -14.75
C ILE A 530 -19.46 26.80 -13.24
N ASP A 531 -20.64 26.31 -12.86
CA ASP A 531 -21.03 26.13 -11.46
C ASP A 531 -20.29 24.95 -10.81
N LEU A 532 -19.99 23.90 -11.59
CA LEU A 532 -19.12 22.80 -11.16
C LEU A 532 -17.65 23.22 -11.09
N ARG A 533 -17.19 24.01 -12.07
CA ARG A 533 -15.81 24.48 -12.15
C ARG A 533 -15.74 25.82 -12.88
N LEU A 534 -15.31 26.85 -12.16
CA LEU A 534 -14.93 28.11 -12.80
C LEU A 534 -13.62 27.90 -13.59
N ASP A 535 -13.72 27.99 -14.91
CA ASP A 535 -12.63 27.78 -15.85
C ASP A 535 -12.66 28.88 -16.94
N PRO A 536 -11.52 29.44 -17.37
CA PRO A 536 -11.48 30.51 -18.37
C PRO A 536 -12.10 30.13 -19.72
N GLU A 537 -11.97 28.88 -20.17
CA GLU A 537 -12.52 28.46 -21.47
C GLU A 537 -14.05 28.33 -21.39
N ILE A 538 -14.55 27.73 -20.32
CA ILE A 538 -16.00 27.64 -20.05
C ILE A 538 -16.60 29.05 -19.92
N ALA A 539 -15.89 29.96 -19.24
CA ALA A 539 -16.30 31.36 -19.13
C ALA A 539 -16.33 32.06 -20.52
N ALA A 540 -15.36 31.76 -21.39
CA ALA A 540 -15.32 32.30 -22.74
C ALA A 540 -16.57 31.87 -23.53
N HIS A 541 -16.86 30.57 -23.56
CA HIS A 541 -18.03 30.01 -24.25
C HIS A 541 -19.35 30.54 -23.66
N LEU A 542 -19.54 30.50 -22.34
CA LEU A 542 -20.76 30.98 -21.69
C LEU A 542 -20.99 32.47 -21.97
N GLY A 543 -19.94 33.29 -21.85
CA GLY A 543 -20.07 34.72 -22.14
C GLY A 543 -20.36 34.99 -23.61
N GLU A 544 -19.81 34.23 -24.56
CA GLU A 544 -20.16 34.35 -25.98
C GLU A 544 -21.64 34.00 -26.23
N VAL A 545 -22.13 32.90 -25.64
CA VAL A 545 -23.56 32.53 -25.74
C VAL A 545 -24.45 33.63 -25.15
N LEU A 546 -24.16 34.12 -23.94
CA LEU A 546 -24.91 35.19 -23.30
C LEU A 546 -24.90 36.48 -24.12
N TRP A 547 -23.74 36.83 -24.70
CA TRP A 547 -23.62 38.00 -25.56
C TRP A 547 -24.52 37.90 -26.80
N MET A 548 -24.57 36.72 -27.42
CA MET A 548 -25.43 36.45 -28.58
C MET A 548 -26.92 36.32 -28.24
N MET A 549 -27.26 36.31 -26.96
CA MET A 549 -28.62 36.39 -26.42
C MET A 549 -28.97 37.79 -25.91
N ASP A 550 -28.17 38.81 -26.23
CA ASP A 550 -28.31 40.20 -25.77
C ASP A 550 -28.19 40.39 -24.24
N ARG A 551 -27.61 39.42 -23.52
CA ARG A 551 -27.37 39.45 -22.07
C ARG A 551 -25.97 39.95 -21.74
N HIS A 552 -25.63 41.15 -22.22
CA HIS A 552 -24.26 41.67 -22.22
C HIS A 552 -23.65 41.90 -20.83
N GLU A 553 -24.45 42.29 -19.83
CA GLU A 553 -23.94 42.51 -18.46
C GLU A 553 -23.49 41.20 -17.83
N GLU A 554 -24.27 40.13 -18.02
CA GLU A 554 -23.95 38.80 -17.50
C GLU A 554 -22.75 38.20 -18.24
N ALA A 555 -22.66 38.39 -19.56
CA ALA A 555 -21.50 37.98 -20.34
C ALA A 555 -20.19 38.61 -19.81
N ARG A 556 -20.19 39.94 -19.54
CA ARG A 556 -19.03 40.63 -18.97
C ARG A 556 -18.67 40.09 -17.59
N SER A 557 -19.66 39.89 -16.72
CA SER A 557 -19.41 39.35 -15.38
C SER A 557 -18.80 37.95 -15.42
N VAL A 558 -19.26 37.09 -16.33
CA VAL A 558 -18.67 35.75 -16.52
C VAL A 558 -17.24 35.82 -17.03
N TRP A 559 -16.96 36.66 -18.03
CA TRP A 559 -15.59 36.83 -18.54
C TRP A 559 -14.64 37.40 -17.49
N GLU A 560 -15.06 38.40 -16.70
CA GLU A 560 -14.26 38.96 -15.60
C GLU A 560 -13.91 37.88 -14.56
N ARG A 561 -14.86 37.01 -14.22
CA ARG A 561 -14.61 35.85 -13.35
C ARG A 561 -13.61 34.89 -13.99
N GLY A 562 -13.73 34.60 -15.28
CA GLY A 562 -12.77 33.79 -16.03
C GLY A 562 -11.35 34.38 -16.04
N GLU A 563 -11.20 35.68 -16.28
CA GLU A 563 -9.90 36.37 -16.28
C GLU A 563 -9.25 36.37 -14.89
N SER A 564 -10.04 36.38 -13.82
CA SER A 564 -9.52 36.27 -12.44
C SER A 564 -8.82 34.93 -12.16
N ILE A 565 -9.10 33.89 -12.97
CA ILE A 565 -8.43 32.59 -12.89
C ILE A 565 -7.15 32.58 -13.72
N ASP A 566 -7.22 32.96 -15.00
CA ASP A 566 -6.04 33.07 -15.86
C ASP A 566 -6.17 34.17 -16.91
N THR A 567 -5.50 35.30 -16.63
CA THR A 567 -5.40 36.46 -17.54
C THR A 567 -4.70 36.17 -18.87
N LYS A 568 -4.01 35.02 -19.01
CA LYS A 568 -3.26 34.64 -20.21
C LYS A 568 -3.97 33.59 -21.05
N ASN A 569 -5.13 33.07 -20.61
CA ASN A 569 -5.87 32.06 -21.38
C ASN A 569 -6.16 32.56 -22.80
N LYS A 570 -5.74 31.78 -23.80
CA LYS A 570 -5.81 32.18 -25.21
C LYS A 570 -7.25 32.35 -25.69
N THR A 571 -8.10 31.36 -25.43
CA THR A 571 -9.50 31.31 -25.85
C THR A 571 -10.28 32.51 -25.32
N LEU A 572 -10.22 32.76 -24.01
CA LEU A 572 -10.92 33.89 -23.38
C LEU A 572 -10.44 35.24 -23.93
N ARG A 573 -9.13 35.41 -24.15
CA ARG A 573 -8.59 36.65 -24.72
C ARG A 573 -9.03 36.86 -26.16
N GLU A 574 -9.12 35.80 -26.96
CA GLU A 574 -9.63 35.89 -28.34
C GLU A 574 -11.11 36.24 -28.35
N THR A 575 -11.92 35.65 -27.47
CA THR A 575 -13.34 36.00 -27.28
C THR A 575 -13.52 37.45 -26.86
N LEU A 576 -12.76 37.92 -25.86
CA LEU A 576 -12.82 39.31 -25.42
C LEU A 576 -12.46 40.28 -26.53
N ARG A 577 -11.39 40.03 -27.31
CA ARG A 577 -11.05 40.87 -28.47
C ARG A 577 -12.16 40.92 -29.53
N LYS A 578 -12.93 39.85 -29.66
CA LYS A 578 -14.03 39.75 -30.63
C LYS A 578 -15.25 40.59 -30.22
N PHE A 579 -15.59 40.62 -28.92
CA PHE A 579 -16.86 41.19 -28.44
C PHE A 579 -16.71 42.47 -27.60
N VAL A 580 -15.57 42.65 -26.92
CA VAL A 580 -15.30 43.78 -26.05
C VAL A 580 -14.17 44.60 -26.68
N LYS A 581 -14.55 45.72 -27.31
CA LYS A 581 -13.58 46.68 -27.88
C LYS A 581 -13.02 47.60 -26.81
#